data_AF-A0A2E0D315-F1
#
_entry.id   AF-A0A2E0D315-F1
#
_cell.length_a   1.000
_cell.length_b   1.000
_cell.length_c   1.000
_cell.angle_alpha   90.00
_cell.angle_beta   90.00
_cell.angle_gamma   90.00
#
_symmetry.space_group_name_H-M   'P 1'
#
loop_
_entity.id
_entity.type
_entity.pdbx_description
1 polymer ?
#
loop_
_entity_poly.entity_id
_entity_poly.type
_entity_poly.pdbx_seq_one_letter_code
_entity_poly.pdbx_strand_id
1 'polypeptide(L)'
;MRTNKDTVKLLSEIDSIIEDIQVHSILLNDKTINLLFSDKIIPILLDLRTIVEIENFFYIDIKEKINNCVALTSEIVDLNPKFSSIYSRIRVLRETILLIIK
;
A
#
# COMPACT_ATOMS: atom_id res chain seq x y z
N MET A 1 4.56 15.56 20.35
CA MET A 1 4.96 14.34 19.62
C MET A 1 5.96 14.73 18.55
N ARG A 2 7.15 14.14 18.51
CA ARG A 2 8.08 14.31 17.38
C ARG A 2 7.59 13.40 16.27
N THR A 3 6.90 13.96 15.29
CA THR A 3 6.47 13.28 14.08
C THR A 3 7.72 12.83 13.31
N ASN A 4 7.87 11.54 13.04
CA ASN A 4 8.88 11.08 12.10
C ASN A 4 8.44 11.58 10.70
N LYS A 5 9.16 12.55 10.15
CA LYS A 5 8.82 13.19 8.86
C LYS A 5 8.80 12.16 7.72
N ASP A 6 9.59 11.10 7.85
CA ASP A 6 9.73 10.08 6.82
C ASP A 6 8.49 9.18 6.76
N THR A 7 7.94 8.77 7.92
CA THR A 7 6.69 7.98 7.97
C THR A 7 5.51 8.75 7.38
N VAL A 8 5.35 10.03 7.74
CA VAL A 8 4.27 10.87 7.20
C VAL A 8 4.40 10.98 5.68
N LYS A 9 5.62 11.17 5.18
CA LYS A 9 5.88 11.23 3.75
C LYS A 9 5.49 9.93 3.04
N LEU A 10 5.87 8.77 3.58
CA LEU A 10 5.50 7.47 3.02
C LEU A 10 3.98 7.26 2.98
N LEU A 11 3.27 7.66 4.04
CA LEU A 11 1.81 7.56 4.08
C LEU A 11 1.14 8.47 3.03
N SER A 12 1.65 9.69 2.86
CA SER A 12 1.16 10.60 1.80
C SER A 12 1.49 10.10 0.39
N GLU A 13 2.62 9.41 0.20
CA GLU A 13 2.95 8.78 -1.08
C GLU A 13 1.97 7.65 -1.43
N ILE A 14 1.54 6.85 -0.44
CA ILE A 14 0.48 5.86 -0.66
C ILE A 14 -0.81 6.55 -1.11
N ASP A 15 -1.25 7.60 -0.41
CA ASP A 15 -2.48 8.31 -0.73
C ASP A 15 -2.47 8.86 -2.16
N SER A 16 -1.36 9.50 -2.56
CA SER A 16 -1.21 10.02 -3.93
C SER A 16 -1.32 8.93 -4.98
N ILE A 17 -0.70 7.76 -4.76
CA ILE A 17 -0.74 6.66 -5.72
C ILE A 17 -2.15 6.06 -5.80
N ILE A 18 -2.82 5.90 -4.66
CA ILE A 18 -4.20 5.38 -4.62
C ILE A 18 -5.14 6.34 -5.36
N GLU A 19 -5.04 7.64 -5.11
CA GLU A 19 -5.84 8.66 -5.78
C GLU A 19 -5.58 8.66 -7.29
N ASP A 20 -4.31 8.62 -7.71
CA ASP A 20 -3.95 8.54 -9.13
C ASP A 20 -4.59 7.32 -9.81
N ILE A 21 -4.56 6.16 -9.15
CA ILE A 21 -5.17 4.93 -9.67
C ILE A 21 -6.69 5.05 -9.71
N GLN A 22 -7.34 5.57 -8.68
CA GLN A 22 -8.81 5.68 -8.64
C GLN A 22 -9.32 6.65 -9.69
N VAL A 23 -8.70 7.84 -9.82
CA VAL A 23 -9.10 8.87 -10.77
C VAL A 23 -8.82 8.45 -12.22
N HIS A 24 -7.73 7.72 -12.47
CA HIS A 24 -7.28 7.37 -13.82
C HIS A 24 -7.47 5.88 -14.15
N SER A 25 -8.21 5.12 -13.34
CA SER A 25 -8.35 3.65 -13.43
C SER A 25 -8.73 3.15 -14.83
N ILE A 26 -9.62 3.88 -15.52
CA ILE A 26 -10.10 3.55 -16.87
C ILE A 26 -9.01 3.75 -17.95
N LEU A 27 -7.99 4.57 -17.67
CA LEU A 27 -6.91 4.95 -18.60
C LEU A 27 -5.58 4.25 -18.30
N LEU A 28 -5.44 3.59 -17.15
CA LEU A 28 -4.20 2.93 -16.76
C LEU A 28 -4.06 1.60 -17.49
N ASN A 29 -3.07 1.54 -18.39
CA ASN A 29 -2.68 0.28 -18.99
C ASN A 29 -2.03 -0.66 -17.95
N ASP A 30 -2.01 -1.95 -18.27
CA ASP A 30 -1.55 -2.97 -17.36
C ASP A 30 -0.09 -2.82 -16.92
N LYS A 31 0.75 -2.26 -17.79
CA LYS A 31 2.16 -2.02 -17.49
C LYS A 31 2.28 -0.95 -16.41
N THR A 32 1.49 0.11 -16.48
CA THR A 32 1.48 1.16 -15.46
C THR A 32 1.00 0.64 -14.12
N ILE A 33 -0.08 -0.15 -14.09
CA ILE A 33 -0.56 -0.79 -12.86
C ILE A 33 0.55 -1.66 -12.23
N ASN A 34 1.18 -2.52 -13.03
CA ASN A 34 2.27 -3.36 -12.55
C ASN A 34 3.45 -2.55 -11.96
N LEU A 35 3.86 -1.47 -12.63
CA LEU A 35 4.94 -0.60 -12.17
C LEU A 35 4.56 0.14 -10.87
N LEU A 36 3.36 0.70 -10.79
CA LEU A 36 2.90 1.39 -9.57
C LEU A 36 2.90 0.45 -8.36
N PHE A 37 2.38 -0.77 -8.52
CA PHE A 37 2.36 -1.69 -7.39
C PHE A 37 3.72 -2.30 -7.08
N SER A 38 4.48 -2.71 -8.10
CA SER A 38 5.76 -3.41 -7.89
C SER A 38 6.89 -2.50 -7.47
N ASP A 39 6.94 -1.28 -8.04
CA ASP A 39 8.08 -0.38 -7.87
C ASP A 39 7.79 0.75 -6.86
N LYS A 40 6.53 0.96 -6.47
CA LYS A 40 6.15 1.99 -5.49
C LYS A 40 5.45 1.40 -4.27
N ILE A 41 4.23 0.87 -4.42
CA ILE A 41 3.42 0.45 -3.26
C ILE A 41 4.11 -0.66 -2.46
N ILE A 42 4.54 -1.75 -3.10
CA ILE A 42 5.17 -2.87 -2.39
C ILE A 42 6.43 -2.44 -1.61
N PRO A 43 7.38 -1.69 -2.21
CA PRO A 43 8.51 -1.12 -1.47
C PRO A 43 8.10 -0.26 -0.28
N ILE A 44 7.16 0.67 -0.46
CA ILE A 44 6.68 1.53 0.64
C ILE A 44 6.09 0.68 1.77
N LEU A 45 5.32 -0.37 1.46
CA LEU A 45 4.77 -1.27 2.48
C LEU A 45 5.86 -2.05 3.23
N LEU A 46 6.95 -2.43 2.57
CA LEU A 46 8.10 -3.06 3.23
C LEU A 46 8.83 -2.08 4.17
N ASP A 47 8.95 -0.82 3.76
CA ASP A 47 9.54 0.24 4.59
C ASP A 47 8.65 0.50 5.81
N LEU A 48 7.32 0.61 5.62
CA LEU A 48 6.37 0.75 6.72
C LEU A 48 6.41 -0.42 7.68
N ARG A 49 6.57 -1.65 7.18
CA ARG A 49 6.77 -2.82 8.05
C ARG A 49 8.00 -2.63 8.94
N THR A 50 9.12 -2.24 8.36
CA THR A 50 10.37 -2.03 9.09
C THR A 50 10.21 -0.92 10.13
N ILE A 51 9.54 0.18 9.78
CA ILE A 51 9.23 1.27 10.71
C ILE A 51 8.38 0.77 11.86
N VAL A 52 7.33 -0.01 11.59
CA VAL A 52 6.44 -0.56 12.62
C VAL A 52 7.16 -1.55 13.56
N GLU A 53 8.18 -2.26 13.09
CA GLU A 53 9.02 -3.15 13.91
C GLU A 53 9.95 -2.36 14.85
N ILE A 54 10.37 -1.15 14.46
CA ILE A 54 11.38 -0.36 15.18
C ILE A 54 10.74 0.79 15.99
N GLU A 55 9.62 1.35 15.53
CA GLU A 55 8.96 2.53 16.06
C GLU A 55 7.48 2.25 16.38
N ASN A 56 7.03 2.63 17.58
CA ASN A 56 5.65 2.37 18.06
C ASN A 56 4.63 3.47 17.71
N PHE A 57 4.90 4.33 16.72
CA PHE A 57 4.03 5.47 16.39
C PHE A 57 3.24 5.21 15.09
N PHE A 58 2.07 5.84 14.93
CA PHE A 58 1.23 5.87 13.70
C PHE A 58 0.52 4.57 13.28
N TYR A 59 0.27 3.67 14.23
CA TYR A 59 -0.40 2.41 13.96
C TYR A 59 -1.79 2.50 13.33
N ILE A 60 -2.58 3.52 13.67
CA ILE A 60 -3.92 3.70 13.10
C ILE A 60 -3.82 4.12 11.63
N ASP A 61 -3.00 5.11 11.32
CA ASP A 61 -2.82 5.61 9.95
C ASP A 61 -2.23 4.52 9.05
N ILE A 62 -1.22 3.79 9.54
CA ILE A 62 -0.60 2.66 8.82
C ILE A 62 -1.64 1.55 8.55
N LYS A 63 -2.45 1.21 9.56
CA LYS A 63 -3.56 0.23 9.41
C LYS A 63 -4.52 0.67 8.31
N GLU A 64 -4.93 1.93 8.30
CA GLU A 64 -5.83 2.48 7.27
C GLU A 64 -5.21 2.40 5.87
N LYS A 65 -3.99 2.92 5.69
CA LYS A 65 -3.34 2.98 4.37
C LYS A 65 -3.13 1.60 3.75
N ILE A 66 -2.71 0.64 4.56
CA ILE A 66 -2.52 -0.74 4.10
C ILE A 66 -3.84 -1.40 3.69
N ASN A 67 -4.91 -1.16 4.45
CA ASN A 67 -6.23 -1.68 4.10
C ASN A 67 -6.74 -1.06 2.79
N ASN A 68 -6.48 0.23 2.55
CA ASN A 68 -6.83 0.88 1.29
C ASN A 68 -6.07 0.27 0.11
N CYS A 69 -4.78 -0.05 0.25
CA CYS A 69 -4.01 -0.77 -0.77
C CYS A 69 -4.63 -2.14 -1.12
N VAL A 70 -5.09 -2.87 -0.11
CA VAL A 70 -5.73 -4.19 -0.30
C VAL A 70 -7.09 -4.06 -0.99
N ALA A 71 -7.91 -3.09 -0.57
CA ALA A 71 -9.20 -2.83 -1.19
C ALA A 71 -9.04 -2.47 -2.67
N LEU A 72 -8.16 -1.50 -2.97
CA LEU A 72 -7.89 -1.07 -4.35
C LEU A 72 -7.38 -2.21 -5.22
N THR A 73 -6.45 -3.03 -4.70
CA THR A 73 -5.96 -4.18 -5.49
C THR A 73 -6.98 -5.29 -5.66
N SER A 74 -7.93 -5.44 -4.74
CA SER A 74 -9.07 -6.33 -4.94
C SER A 74 -9.93 -5.86 -6.11
N GLU A 75 -10.28 -4.57 -6.15
CA GLU A 75 -11.08 -3.98 -7.24
C GLU A 75 -10.39 -4.15 -8.60
N ILE A 76 -9.07 -3.95 -8.65
CA ILE A 76 -8.28 -4.17 -9.87
C ILE A 76 -8.28 -5.63 -10.31
N VAL A 77 -8.26 -6.58 -9.36
CA VAL A 77 -8.34 -8.01 -9.67
C VAL A 77 -9.72 -8.40 -10.20
N ASP A 78 -10.78 -7.81 -9.65
CA ASP A 78 -12.15 -8.03 -10.14
C ASP A 78 -12.30 -7.55 -11.59
N LEU A 79 -11.64 -6.45 -11.96
CA LEU A 79 -11.59 -5.95 -13.34
C LEU A 79 -10.64 -6.78 -14.22
N ASN A 80 -9.50 -7.22 -13.70
CA ASN A 80 -8.51 -7.97 -14.44
C ASN A 80 -7.78 -9.01 -13.56
N PRO A 81 -8.19 -10.30 -13.62
CA PRO A 81 -7.70 -11.35 -12.73
C PRO A 81 -6.19 -11.62 -12.76
N LYS A 82 -5.48 -11.15 -13.80
CA LYS A 82 -4.02 -11.33 -13.89
C LYS A 82 -3.24 -10.62 -12.79
N PHE A 83 -3.83 -9.62 -12.15
CA PHE A 83 -3.21 -8.91 -11.03
C PHE A 83 -3.35 -9.65 -9.68
N SER A 84 -3.94 -10.86 -9.68
CA SER A 84 -4.10 -11.71 -8.49
C SER A 84 -2.80 -11.95 -7.72
N SER A 85 -1.67 -12.06 -8.42
CA SER A 85 -0.34 -12.18 -7.80
C SER A 85 0.03 -10.93 -7.00
N ILE A 86 -0.23 -9.73 -7.53
CA ILE A 86 0.03 -8.46 -6.84
C ILE A 86 -0.86 -8.33 -5.61
N TYR A 87 -2.16 -8.59 -5.76
CA TYR A 87 -3.11 -8.60 -4.65
C TYR A 87 -2.66 -9.55 -3.53
N SER A 88 -2.25 -10.77 -3.88
CA SER A 88 -1.77 -11.75 -2.91
C SER A 88 -0.55 -11.26 -2.13
N ARG A 89 0.40 -10.61 -2.81
CA ARG A 89 1.59 -10.03 -2.15
C ARG A 89 1.23 -8.91 -1.17
N ILE A 90 0.36 -7.98 -1.58
CA ILE A 90 -0.09 -6.87 -0.72
C ILE A 90 -0.88 -7.39 0.47
N ARG A 91 -1.74 -8.41 0.27
CA ARG A 91 -2.46 -9.06 1.36
C ARG A 91 -1.51 -9.71 2.37
N VAL A 92 -0.47 -10.41 1.92
CA VAL A 92 0.53 -11.01 2.82
C VAL A 92 1.30 -9.93 3.59
N LEU A 93 1.69 -8.83 2.93
CA LEU A 93 2.35 -7.71 3.58
C LEU A 93 1.45 -7.06 4.65
N ARG A 94 0.17 -6.85 4.33
CA ARG A 94 -0.82 -6.38 5.31
C ARG A 94 -0.82 -7.26 6.54
N GLU A 95 -1.05 -8.57 6.38
CA GLU A 95 -1.11 -9.49 7.53
C GLU A 95 0.16 -9.41 8.37
N THR A 96 1.32 -9.37 7.72
CA THR A 96 2.61 -9.28 8.40
C THR A 96 2.74 -8.00 9.22
N ILE A 97 2.33 -6.86 8.67
CA ILE A 97 2.37 -5.57 9.37
C ILE A 97 1.37 -5.54 10.52
N LEU A 98 0.14 -6.00 10.29
CA LEU A 98 -0.91 -6.03 11.32
C LEU A 98 -0.55 -6.93 12.52
N LEU A 99 0.20 -8.02 12.28
CA LEU A 99 0.70 -8.89 13.35
C LEU A 99 1.65 -8.17 14.31
N ILE A 100 2.42 -7.19 13.81
CA ILE A 100 3.38 -6.42 14.61
C ILE A 100 2.66 -5.35 15.42
N ILE A 101 1.65 -4.70 14.80
CA ILE A 101 0.99 -3.52 15.37
C ILE A 101 0.16 -3.83 16.63
N LYS A 102 -0.35 -5.06 16.81
CA LYS A 102 -1.32 -5.48 17.86
C LYS A 102 -2.21 -4.34 18.36
#